data_AF-A0A2S3Z769-F1
#
_entry.id   AF-A0A2S3Z769-F1
#
_cell.length_a   1.000
_cell.length_b   1.000
_cell.length_c   1.000
_cell.angle_alpha   90.00
_cell.angle_beta   90.00
_cell.angle_gamma   90.00
#
_symmetry.space_group_name_H-M   'P 1'
#
loop_
_entity.id
_entity.type
_entity.pdbx_description
1 polymer ?
#
loop_
_entity_poly.entity_id
_entity_poly.type
_entity_poly.pdbx_seq_one_letter_code
_entity_poly.pdbx_strand_id
1 'polypeptide(L)'
;MSDNTSENPDPGPKPNLTDSRWEARITFLRSRAAVARAEVSAIEAMHRDPDVLEDLLANASPEEVAMAEAVEHRISERVIAARQVADAAEADYERAVLDGADLRGNEDLD
;
A
#
# COMPACT_ATOMS: atom_id res chain seq x y z
N MET A 1 -46.88 -47.38 12.63
CA MET A 1 -45.87 -46.89 11.67
C MET A 1 -45.62 -45.46 12.06
N SER A 2 -44.46 -45.19 12.68
CA SER A 2 -44.14 -43.86 13.20
C SER A 2 -43.42 -43.08 12.11
N ASP A 3 -43.98 -41.92 11.76
CA ASP A 3 -43.41 -41.03 10.77
C ASP A 3 -42.06 -40.50 11.25
N ASN A 4 -41.01 -40.83 10.49
CA ASN A 4 -39.66 -40.35 10.69
C ASN A 4 -39.48 -39.10 9.82
N THR A 5 -39.90 -37.94 10.32
CA THR A 5 -39.63 -36.66 9.68
C THR A 5 -38.21 -36.23 10.03
N SER A 6 -37.25 -36.63 9.21
CA SER A 6 -35.90 -36.04 9.19
C SER A 6 -36.02 -34.56 8.82
N GLU A 7 -36.00 -33.69 9.83
CA GLU A 7 -35.65 -32.28 9.65
C GLU A 7 -34.19 -32.23 9.18
N ASN A 8 -33.98 -31.97 7.88
CA ASN A 8 -32.69 -31.49 7.42
C ASN A 8 -32.46 -30.12 8.05
N PRO A 9 -31.35 -29.88 8.77
CA PRO A 9 -31.05 -28.56 9.27
C PRO A 9 -30.88 -27.62 8.08
N ASP A 10 -31.62 -26.52 8.12
CA ASP A 10 -31.50 -25.40 7.20
C ASP A 10 -30.02 -25.02 7.07
N PRO A 11 -29.38 -25.14 5.88
CA PRO A 11 -28.03 -24.67 5.71
C PRO A 11 -28.10 -23.15 5.84
N GLY A 12 -27.74 -22.65 7.02
CA GLY A 12 -27.73 -21.21 7.35
C GLY A 12 -27.10 -20.37 6.24
N PRO A 13 -27.37 -19.06 6.22
CA PRO A 13 -27.13 -18.19 5.07
C PRO A 13 -25.71 -18.39 4.54
N LYS A 14 -25.61 -18.81 3.27
CA LYS A 14 -24.32 -19.05 2.62
C LYS A 14 -23.55 -17.74 2.63
N PRO A 15 -22.28 -17.72 3.08
CA PRO A 15 -21.49 -16.50 3.02
C PRO A 15 -21.47 -16.00 1.58
N ASN A 16 -21.79 -14.73 1.38
CA ASN A 16 -21.70 -14.09 0.09
C ASN A 16 -20.23 -14.15 -0.37
N LEU A 17 -19.95 -15.03 -1.34
CA LEU A 17 -18.60 -15.24 -1.87
C LEU A 17 -18.02 -13.96 -2.50
N THR A 18 -18.87 -13.01 -2.89
CA THR A 18 -18.45 -11.73 -3.45
C THR A 18 -17.92 -10.79 -2.37
N ASP A 19 -18.56 -10.73 -1.20
CA ASP A 19 -18.08 -9.96 -0.04
C ASP A 19 -16.72 -10.45 0.45
N SER A 20 -16.55 -11.77 0.62
CA SER A 20 -15.28 -12.33 1.09
C SER A 20 -14.12 -12.07 0.12
N ARG A 21 -14.39 -12.13 -1.20
CA ARG A 21 -13.38 -11.84 -2.24
C ARG A 21 -13.03 -10.35 -2.28
N TRP A 22 -14.02 -9.48 -2.10
CA TRP A 22 -13.82 -8.05 -2.03
C TRP A 22 -12.98 -7.66 -0.79
N GLU A 23 -13.32 -8.16 0.40
CA GLU A 23 -12.56 -7.91 1.63
C GLU A 23 -11.10 -8.35 1.53
N ALA A 24 -10.86 -9.53 0.95
CA ALA A 24 -9.50 -10.03 0.70
C ALA A 24 -8.73 -9.10 -0.26
N ARG A 25 -9.39 -8.61 -1.31
CA ARG A 25 -8.80 -7.66 -2.27
C ARG A 25 -8.43 -6.33 -1.60
N ILE A 26 -9.31 -5.78 -0.78
CA ILE A 26 -9.07 -4.53 -0.03
C ILE A 26 -7.92 -4.69 0.94
N THR A 27 -7.90 -5.80 1.69
CA THR A 27 -6.83 -6.10 2.63
C THR A 27 -5.49 -6.18 1.91
N PHE A 28 -5.43 -6.87 0.76
CA PHE A 28 -4.22 -6.96 -0.05
C PHE A 28 -3.75 -5.59 -0.54
N LEU A 29 -4.65 -4.78 -1.11
CA LEU A 29 -4.32 -3.46 -1.64
C LEU A 29 -3.84 -2.51 -0.55
N ARG A 30 -4.49 -2.52 0.62
CA ARG A 30 -4.07 -1.75 1.79
C ARG A 30 -2.65 -2.12 2.23
N SER A 31 -2.37 -3.41 2.36
CA SER A 31 -1.03 -3.89 2.73
C SER A 31 0.02 -3.49 1.70
N ARG A 32 -0.31 -3.56 0.41
CA ARG A 32 0.59 -3.13 -0.68
C ARG A 32 0.90 -1.63 -0.59
N ALA A 33 -0.10 -0.78 -0.38
CA ALA A 33 0.09 0.66 -0.21
C ALA A 33 0.97 0.97 1.02
N ALA A 34 0.73 0.28 2.14
CA ALA A 34 1.54 0.43 3.35
C ALA A 34 3.01 0.04 3.13
N VAL A 35 3.28 -1.06 2.41
CA VAL A 35 4.64 -1.49 2.08
C VAL A 35 5.33 -0.47 1.17
N ALA A 36 4.65 0.03 0.14
CA ALA A 36 5.22 1.03 -0.76
C ALA A 36 5.56 2.34 -0.02
N ARG A 37 4.72 2.78 0.92
CA ARG A 37 5.04 3.93 1.79
C ARG A 37 6.24 3.67 2.70
N ALA A 38 6.34 2.47 3.27
CA ALA A 38 7.50 2.09 4.07
C ALA A 38 8.80 2.09 3.25
N GLU A 39 8.74 1.68 1.98
CA GLU A 39 9.88 1.73 1.06
C GLU A 39 10.34 3.17 0.79
N VAL A 40 9.41 4.11 0.59
CA VAL A 40 9.75 5.55 0.49
C VAL A 40 10.53 6.00 1.72
N SER A 41 10.02 5.72 2.93
CA SER A 41 10.70 6.11 4.17
C SER A 41 12.05 5.44 4.33
N ALA A 42 12.20 4.19 3.91
CA ALA A 42 13.47 3.48 3.98
C ALA A 42 14.53 4.08 3.03
N ILE A 43 14.13 4.53 1.83
CA ILE A 43 15.04 5.20 0.89
C ILE A 43 15.35 6.62 1.38
N GLU A 44 14.37 7.36 1.90
CA GLU A 44 14.57 8.69 2.48
C GLU A 44 15.57 8.65 3.64
N ALA A 45 15.52 7.61 4.48
CA ALA A 45 16.48 7.40 5.57
C ALA A 45 17.92 7.09 5.08
N MET A 46 18.12 6.84 3.78
CA MET A 46 19.46 6.70 3.21
C MET A 46 20.14 8.05 2.98
N HIS A 47 19.39 9.16 2.92
CA HIS A 47 19.97 10.49 2.86
C HIS A 47 20.83 10.74 4.09
N ARG A 48 21.97 11.41 3.88
CA ARG A 48 22.73 11.91 5.01
C ARG A 48 21.97 13.06 5.66
N ASP A 49 22.13 13.17 6.98
CA ASP A 49 21.65 14.33 7.72
C ASP A 49 22.22 15.63 7.07
N PRO A 50 21.38 16.64 6.78
CA PRO A 50 21.81 17.82 6.05
C PRO A 50 22.96 18.59 6.72
N ASP A 51 22.91 18.72 8.05
CA ASP A 51 23.93 19.46 8.80
C ASP A 51 25.26 18.70 8.75
N VAL A 52 25.21 17.37 8.90
CA VAL A 52 26.40 16.50 8.76
C VAL A 52 26.96 16.53 7.33
N LEU A 53 26.10 16.59 6.32
CA LEU A 53 26.54 16.68 4.94
C LEU A 53 27.21 18.02 4.66
N GLU A 54 26.64 19.13 5.13
CA GLU A 54 27.22 20.48 5.00
C GLU A 54 28.62 20.55 5.62
N ASP A 55 28.78 20.06 6.86
CA ASP A 55 30.06 20.04 7.57
C ASP A 55 31.13 19.21 6.83
N LEU A 56 30.72 18.07 6.25
CA LEU A 56 31.61 17.21 5.46
C LEU A 56 32.04 17.91 4.17
N LEU A 57 31.10 18.54 3.46
CA LEU A 57 31.37 19.23 2.20
C LEU A 57 32.26 20.47 2.39
N ALA A 58 32.14 21.17 3.52
CA ALA A 58 32.96 22.35 3.83
C ALA A 58 34.47 22.07 3.85
N ASN A 59 34.87 20.83 4.11
CA ASN A 59 36.28 20.41 4.21
C ASN A 59 36.70 19.42 3.11
N ALA A 60 35.80 19.08 2.19
CA ALA A 60 36.03 18.10 1.14
C ALA A 60 36.80 18.69 -0.06
N SER A 61 37.55 17.85 -0.75
CA SER A 61 38.08 18.19 -2.06
C SER A 61 36.96 18.28 -3.11
N PRO A 62 37.18 18.98 -4.24
CA PRO A 62 36.15 19.07 -5.29
C PRO A 62 35.67 17.72 -5.84
N GLU A 63 36.54 16.71 -5.88
CA GLU A 63 36.18 15.35 -6.34
C GLU A 63 35.26 14.66 -5.32
N GLU A 64 35.54 14.79 -4.03
CA GLU A 64 34.71 14.25 -2.96
C GLU A 64 33.33 14.92 -2.90
N VAL A 65 33.28 16.25 -3.14
CA VAL A 65 32.02 16.99 -3.26
C VAL A 65 31.19 16.45 -4.42
N ALA A 66 31.79 16.33 -5.62
CA ALA A 66 31.08 15.83 -6.80
C ALA A 66 30.55 14.40 -6.60
N MET A 67 31.31 13.54 -5.92
CA MET A 67 30.87 12.18 -5.59
C MET A 67 29.71 12.19 -4.59
N ALA A 68 29.78 13.00 -3.54
CA ALA A 68 28.71 13.12 -2.55
C ALA A 68 27.41 13.64 -3.17
N GLU A 69 27.50 14.70 -3.98
CA GLU A 69 26.34 15.25 -4.71
C GLU A 69 25.71 14.21 -5.66
N ALA A 70 26.54 13.44 -6.40
CA ALA A 70 26.04 12.40 -7.28
C ALA A 70 25.29 11.28 -6.53
N VAL A 71 25.76 10.91 -5.33
CA VAL A 71 25.08 9.92 -4.48
C VAL A 71 23.77 10.47 -3.94
N GLU A 72 23.77 11.67 -3.38
CA GLU A 72 22.57 12.32 -2.82
C GLU A 72 21.50 12.56 -3.90
N HIS A 73 21.94 12.96 -5.10
CA HIS A 73 21.05 13.10 -6.26
C HIS A 73 20.40 11.76 -6.62
N ARG A 74 21.19 10.68 -6.70
CA ARG A 74 20.67 9.35 -7.01
C ARG A 74 19.70 8.83 -5.95
N ILE A 75 19.92 9.14 -4.66
CA ILE A 75 18.95 8.81 -3.60
C ILE A 75 17.66 9.59 -3.83
N SER A 76 17.76 10.89 -4.15
CA SER A 76 16.59 11.74 -4.44
C SER A 76 15.75 11.21 -5.60
N GLU A 77 16.38 10.81 -6.70
CA GLU A 77 15.69 10.19 -7.84
C GLU A 77 14.94 8.91 -7.45
N ARG A 78 15.56 8.08 -6.60
CA ARG A 78 14.94 6.85 -6.09
C ARG A 78 13.75 7.16 -5.18
N VAL A 79 13.85 8.17 -4.33
CA VAL A 79 12.71 8.63 -3.51
C VAL A 79 11.56 9.06 -4.38
N ILE A 80 11.81 9.85 -5.44
CA ILE A 80 10.77 10.30 -6.38
C ILE A 80 10.08 9.11 -7.04
N ALA A 81 10.87 8.16 -7.57
CA ALA A 81 10.32 6.96 -8.21
C ALA A 81 9.49 6.10 -7.23
N ALA A 82 10.00 5.90 -6.00
CA ALA A 82 9.29 5.15 -4.97
C ALA A 82 7.98 5.84 -4.55
N ARG A 83 7.98 7.19 -4.45
CA ARG A 83 6.77 7.97 -4.16
C ARG A 83 5.71 7.78 -5.22
N GLN A 84 6.08 7.80 -6.50
CA GLN A 84 5.14 7.53 -7.60
C GLN A 84 4.49 6.13 -7.48
N VAL A 85 5.27 5.12 -7.10
CA VAL A 85 4.75 3.76 -6.86
C VAL A 85 3.82 3.72 -5.65
N ALA A 86 4.18 4.40 -4.55
CA ALA A 86 3.35 4.48 -3.36
C ALA A 86 2.02 5.18 -3.62
N ASP A 87 2.06 6.32 -4.33
CA ASP A 87 0.87 7.09 -4.70
C ASP A 87 -0.05 6.27 -5.62
N ALA A 88 0.52 5.53 -6.59
CA ALA A 88 -0.27 4.63 -7.43
C ALA A 88 -0.88 3.46 -6.65
N ALA A 89 -0.16 2.88 -5.69
CA ALA A 89 -0.65 1.80 -4.85
C ALA A 89 -1.79 2.25 -3.92
N GLU A 90 -1.71 3.48 -3.41
CA GLU A 90 -2.74 4.12 -2.60
C GLU A 90 -3.99 4.45 -3.44
N ALA A 91 -3.83 5.02 -4.63
CA ALA A 91 -4.93 5.30 -5.54
C ALA A 91 -5.69 4.02 -5.95
N ASP A 92 -4.98 2.92 -6.19
CA ASP A 92 -5.59 1.61 -6.47
C ASP A 92 -6.41 1.09 -5.28
N TYR A 93 -5.92 1.30 -4.05
CA TYR A 93 -6.64 0.93 -2.83
C TYR A 93 -7.89 1.78 -2.65
N GLU A 94 -7.77 3.10 -2.77
CA GLU A 94 -8.88 4.05 -2.65
C GLU A 94 -9.99 3.75 -3.67
N ARG A 95 -9.62 3.53 -4.94
CA ARG A 95 -10.58 3.13 -5.98
C ARG A 95 -11.31 1.84 -5.59
N ALA A 96 -10.58 0.80 -5.16
CA ALA A 96 -11.21 -0.46 -4.79
C ALA A 96 -12.17 -0.34 -3.59
N VAL A 97 -11.86 0.54 -2.63
CA VAL A 97 -12.75 0.84 -1.49
C VAL A 97 -14.05 1.48 -1.98
N LEU A 98 -13.96 2.44 -2.89
CA LEU A 98 -15.12 3.13 -3.48
C LEU A 98 -15.97 2.17 -4.32
N ASP A 99 -15.35 1.40 -5.21
CA ASP A 99 -16.04 0.42 -6.07
C ASP A 99 -16.83 -0.62 -5.23
N GLY A 100 -16.30 -0.98 -4.05
CA GLY A 100 -16.99 -1.86 -3.11
C GLY A 100 -18.15 -1.23 -2.35
N ALA A 101 -18.08 0.08 -2.10
CA ALA A 101 -19.17 0.82 -1.47
C ALA A 101 -20.38 0.92 -2.40
N ASP A 102 -20.13 1.15 -3.69
CA ASP A 102 -21.18 1.20 -4.72
C ASP A 102 -21.88 -0.15 -4.93
N LEU A 103 -21.13 -1.26 -4.84
CA LEU A 103 -21.71 -2.60 -4.95
C LEU A 103 -22.63 -2.94 -3.77
N ARG A 104 -22.22 -2.63 -2.53
CA ARG A 104 -23.05 -2.90 -1.34
C ARG A 104 -24.24 -1.96 -1.21
N GLY A 105 -24.13 -0.71 -1.66
CA GLY A 105 -25.26 0.23 -1.67
C GLY A 105 -26.38 -0.15 -2.64
N ASN A 106 -26.10 -0.99 -3.64
CA ASN A 106 -27.10 -1.50 -4.59
C ASN A 106 -27.78 -2.81 -4.13
N GLU A 107 -27.21 -3.54 -3.18
CA GLU A 107 -27.80 -4.78 -2.64
C GLU A 107 -28.90 -4.52 -1.60
N ASP A 108 -28.98 -3.32 -1.03
CA ASP A 108 -30.00 -2.92 -0.05
C ASP A 108 -31.34 -2.46 -0.67
N LEU A 109 -31.51 -2.58 -1.99
CA LEU A 109 -32.68 -2.06 -2.75
C LEU A 109 -33.53 -3.12 -3.49
N ASP A 110 -33.20 -4.40 -3.41
CA ASP A 110 -33.99 -5.53 -3.96
C ASP A 110 -34.56 -6.44 -2.85
#